data_AF-A0A161Z2C5-F1
#
_entry.id   AF-A0A161Z2C5-F1
#
_cell.length_a   1.000
_cell.length_b   1.000
_cell.length_c   1.000
_cell.angle_alpha   90.00
_cell.angle_beta   90.00
_cell.angle_gamma   90.00
#
_symmetry.space_group_name_H-M   'P 1'
#
loop_
_entity.id
_entity.type
_entity.pdbx_description
1 polymer ?
#
loop_
_entity_poly.entity_id
_entity_poly.type
_entity_poly.pdbx_seq_one_letter_code
_entity_poly.pdbx_strand_id
1 'polypeptide(L)'
;MTTLPRKPVAVRRAQDAETLRTEAVTVRLLIDSEEAGHGVSTVEVSMARGADGAAPHYHTRSDELFYVVEGELQVLADDEIVTVGAGGALVVPKFMPHAFGAAPDSAARILIALMPGVQRFGYFRLLERVARGEATLADLGASQEEYDNHFVDAPRWWAERTANRR
;
A
#
# COMPACT_ATOMS: atom_id res chain seq x y z
N MET A 1 19.15 2.15 -39.02
CA MET A 1 18.91 2.79 -37.71
C MET A 1 17.62 2.23 -37.15
N THR A 2 17.70 1.42 -36.10
CA THR A 2 16.51 0.87 -35.43
C THR A 2 16.00 1.94 -34.45
N THR A 3 14.84 2.52 -34.71
CA THR A 3 14.18 3.43 -33.78
C THR A 3 13.77 2.66 -32.54
N LEU A 4 14.27 3.07 -31.36
CA LEU A 4 13.87 2.48 -30.09
C LEU A 4 12.36 2.66 -29.89
N PRO A 5 11.64 1.65 -29.39
CA PRO A 5 10.23 1.78 -29.04
C PRO A 5 10.08 2.87 -27.97
N ARG A 6 9.21 3.85 -28.22
CA ARG A 6 8.89 4.94 -27.30
C ARG A 6 7.58 4.65 -26.58
N LYS A 7 7.61 4.57 -25.25
CA LYS A 7 6.41 4.64 -24.41
C LYS A 7 6.20 6.10 -23.95
N PRO A 8 4.97 6.63 -23.96
CA PRO A 8 4.68 7.92 -23.34
C PRO A 8 5.04 7.91 -21.85
N VAL A 9 5.38 9.07 -21.29
CA VAL A 9 5.56 9.22 -19.85
C VAL A 9 4.20 9.18 -19.15
N ALA A 10 4.07 8.37 -18.11
CA ALA A 10 2.91 8.39 -17.22
C ALA A 10 3.03 9.60 -16.28
N VAL A 11 2.06 10.51 -16.31
CA VAL A 11 2.09 11.73 -15.50
C VAL A 11 0.77 11.89 -14.79
N ARG A 12 0.83 12.01 -13.46
CA ARG A 12 -0.30 12.38 -12.62
C ARG A 12 0.05 13.64 -11.85
N ARG A 13 -0.60 14.75 -12.17
CA ARG A 13 -0.43 15.98 -11.39
C ARG A 13 -1.20 15.87 -10.09
N ALA A 14 -0.81 16.65 -9.09
CA ALA A 14 -1.42 16.59 -7.77
C ALA A 14 -2.94 16.83 -7.80
N GLN A 15 -3.43 17.70 -8.68
CA GLN A 15 -4.86 17.99 -8.86
C GLN A 15 -5.61 16.91 -9.65
N ASP A 16 -4.90 16.06 -10.38
CA ASP A 16 -5.47 15.02 -11.25
C ASP A 16 -5.55 13.65 -10.52
N ALA A 17 -4.95 13.54 -9.32
CA ALA A 17 -4.92 12.34 -8.51
C ALA A 17 -6.26 12.12 -7.80
N GLU A 18 -6.95 11.04 -8.14
CA GLU A 18 -8.11 10.58 -7.38
C GLU A 18 -7.71 10.30 -5.93
N THR A 19 -8.57 10.69 -5.00
CA THR A 19 -8.33 10.56 -3.57
C THR A 19 -9.47 9.79 -2.94
N LEU A 20 -9.13 8.64 -2.35
CA LEU A 20 -10.04 7.76 -1.62
C LEU A 20 -9.85 7.98 -0.13
N ARG A 21 -10.93 8.03 0.65
CA ARG A 21 -10.87 8.45 2.06
C ARG A 21 -11.76 7.61 2.96
N THR A 22 -11.18 7.15 4.06
CA THR A 22 -11.88 6.67 5.25
C THR A 22 -11.67 7.66 6.40
N GLU A 23 -12.19 7.37 7.59
CA GLU A 23 -11.99 8.22 8.77
C GLU A 23 -10.51 8.38 9.14
N ALA A 24 -9.69 7.34 8.96
CA ALA A 24 -8.32 7.29 9.44
C ALA A 24 -7.26 7.23 8.33
N VAL A 25 -7.65 6.90 7.09
CA VAL A 25 -6.72 6.69 5.97
C VAL A 25 -7.17 7.47 4.74
N THR A 26 -6.21 8.12 4.08
CA THR A 26 -6.39 8.73 2.76
C THR A 26 -5.42 8.08 1.79
N VAL A 27 -5.91 7.65 0.63
CA VAL A 27 -5.10 7.10 -0.45
C VAL A 27 -5.22 8.01 -1.67
N ARG A 28 -4.08 8.43 -2.22
CA ARG A 28 -4.02 9.16 -3.50
C ARG A 28 -3.49 8.24 -4.58
N LEU A 29 -4.28 8.06 -5.63
CA LEU A 29 -3.97 7.22 -6.77
C LEU A 29 -3.02 7.98 -7.71
N LEU A 30 -1.74 7.57 -7.78
CA LEU A 30 -0.73 8.28 -8.55
C LEU A 30 -0.60 7.72 -9.96
N ILE A 31 -0.04 6.52 -10.12
CA ILE A 31 0.16 5.87 -11.43
C ILE A 31 -0.18 4.39 -11.29
N ASP A 32 -1.09 3.86 -12.12
CA ASP A 32 -1.37 2.43 -12.14
C ASP A 32 -0.47 1.65 -13.11
N SER A 33 -0.43 0.33 -12.98
CA SER A 33 0.46 -0.57 -13.74
C SER A 33 0.36 -0.36 -15.25
N GLU A 34 -0.85 -0.27 -15.81
CA GLU A 34 -1.05 -0.06 -17.24
C GLU A 34 -0.49 1.27 -17.74
N GLU A 35 -0.67 2.35 -16.98
CA GLU A 35 -0.16 3.68 -17.34
C GLU A 35 1.36 3.69 -17.42
N ALA A 36 2.03 2.94 -16.53
CA ALA A 36 3.49 2.79 -16.51
C ALA A 36 4.01 1.71 -17.46
N GLY A 37 3.17 1.10 -18.29
CA GLY A 37 3.54 -0.02 -19.15
C GLY A 37 4.09 -1.22 -18.36
N HIS A 38 3.47 -1.49 -17.21
CA HIS A 38 3.70 -2.56 -16.24
C HIS A 38 5.01 -2.51 -15.45
N GLY A 39 5.77 -1.41 -15.53
CA GLY A 39 7.03 -1.27 -14.80
C GLY A 39 6.86 -0.97 -13.31
N VAL A 40 5.83 -0.20 -12.94
CA VAL A 40 5.55 0.23 -11.57
C VAL A 40 4.08 0.56 -11.40
N SER A 41 3.52 0.38 -10.21
CA SER A 41 2.31 1.06 -9.76
C SER A 41 2.60 1.78 -8.45
N THR A 42 2.05 2.97 -8.27
CA THR A 42 2.37 3.82 -7.12
C THR A 42 1.16 4.59 -6.59
N VAL A 43 1.10 4.68 -5.26
CA VAL A 43 0.11 5.44 -4.50
C VAL A 43 0.80 6.20 -3.37
N GLU A 44 0.19 7.29 -2.92
CA GLU A 44 0.52 7.90 -1.63
C GLU A 44 -0.55 7.49 -0.61
N VAL A 45 -0.13 7.05 0.57
CA VAL A 45 -1.02 6.70 1.68
C VAL A 45 -0.72 7.61 2.86
N SER A 46 -1.75 8.27 3.39
CA SER A 46 -1.70 9.05 4.62
C SER A 46 -2.55 8.39 5.69
N MET A 47 -2.00 8.20 6.88
CA MET A 47 -2.61 7.53 8.01
C MET A 47 -2.62 8.46 9.22
N ALA A 48 -3.77 8.54 9.89
CA ALA A 48 -3.89 9.24 11.17
C ALA A 48 -3.03 8.58 12.26
N ARG A 49 -2.92 9.24 13.42
CA ARG A 49 -2.13 8.75 14.56
C ARG A 49 -2.50 7.31 14.91
N GLY A 50 -1.52 6.41 14.90
CA GLY A 50 -1.71 5.01 15.25
C GLY A 50 -2.69 4.25 14.35
N ALA A 51 -3.13 4.82 13.23
CA ALA A 51 -4.05 4.16 12.31
C ALA A 51 -3.39 2.97 11.61
N ASP A 52 -4.17 1.92 11.36
CA ASP A 52 -3.73 0.80 10.53
C ASP A 52 -3.75 1.20 9.04
N GLY A 53 -2.77 0.69 8.30
CA GLY A 53 -2.67 0.82 6.86
C GLY A 53 -3.19 -0.44 6.18
N ALA A 54 -2.29 -1.36 5.85
CA ALA A 54 -2.64 -2.66 5.29
C ALA A 54 -2.65 -3.77 6.36
N ALA A 55 -3.68 -4.61 6.31
CA ALA A 55 -3.68 -5.89 7.01
C ALA A 55 -2.57 -6.81 6.47
N PRO A 56 -2.13 -7.83 7.24
CA PRO A 56 -1.09 -8.75 6.81
C PRO A 56 -1.40 -9.43 5.48
N HIS A 57 -0.45 -9.32 4.55
CA HIS A 57 -0.57 -9.87 3.20
C HIS A 57 0.81 -10.11 2.59
N TYR A 58 0.84 -10.70 1.40
CA TYR A 58 2.01 -10.76 0.54
C TYR A 58 1.63 -10.55 -0.93
N HIS A 59 2.64 -10.23 -1.73
CA HIS A 59 2.56 -10.09 -3.19
C HIS A 59 3.28 -11.26 -3.86
N THR A 60 2.76 -11.80 -4.97
CA THR A 60 3.43 -12.89 -5.71
C THR A 60 4.24 -12.38 -6.89
N ARG A 61 3.90 -11.18 -7.38
CA ARG A 61 4.46 -10.60 -8.62
C ARG A 61 5.47 -9.50 -8.33
N SER A 62 5.29 -8.75 -7.25
CA SER A 62 5.98 -7.48 -7.04
C SER A 62 6.73 -7.42 -5.71
N ASP A 63 7.91 -6.79 -5.74
CA ASP A 63 8.48 -6.22 -4.52
C ASP A 63 7.75 -4.90 -4.23
N GLU A 64 7.59 -4.55 -2.96
CA GLU A 64 6.92 -3.33 -2.52
C GLU A 64 7.90 -2.39 -1.81
N LEU A 65 8.10 -1.21 -2.38
CA LEU A 65 8.88 -0.14 -1.79
C LEU A 65 7.98 0.79 -0.98
N PHE A 66 8.45 1.14 0.21
CA PHE A 66 7.90 2.19 1.04
C PHE A 66 8.93 3.30 1.20
N TYR A 67 8.51 4.54 0.98
CA TYR A 67 9.27 5.72 1.35
C TYR A 67 8.45 6.57 2.32
N VAL A 68 9.00 6.86 3.50
CA VAL A 68 8.31 7.63 4.53
C VAL A 68 8.51 9.12 4.26
N VAL A 69 7.46 9.78 3.83
CA VAL A 69 7.47 11.21 3.51
C VAL A 69 7.38 12.04 4.79
N GLU A 70 6.46 11.68 5.68
CA GLU A 70 6.25 12.34 6.98
C GLU A 70 5.87 11.32 8.06
N GLY A 71 6.21 11.63 9.31
CA GLY A 71 5.85 10.83 10.47
C GLY A 71 6.66 9.54 10.60
N GLU A 72 6.03 8.49 11.13
CA GLU A 72 6.67 7.20 11.43
C GLU A 72 5.77 6.04 11.00
N LEU A 73 6.31 5.16 10.17
CA LEU A 73 5.66 3.95 9.67
C LEU A 73 6.14 2.74 10.48
N GLN A 74 5.21 1.99 11.07
CA GLN A 74 5.49 0.68 11.64
C GLN A 74 5.16 -0.39 10.59
N VAL A 75 6.06 -1.34 10.37
CA VAL A 75 5.94 -2.38 9.36
C VAL A 75 6.24 -3.74 9.97
N LEU A 76 5.36 -4.71 9.74
CA LEU A 76 5.68 -6.13 9.87
C LEU A 76 6.47 -6.55 8.63
N ALA A 77 7.65 -7.14 8.82
CA ALA A 77 8.46 -7.75 7.77
C ALA A 77 8.79 -9.18 8.21
N ASP A 78 8.00 -10.14 7.72
CA ASP A 78 7.99 -11.53 8.17
C ASP A 78 7.76 -11.67 9.69
N ASP A 79 8.77 -12.04 10.47
CA ASP A 79 8.70 -12.15 11.92
C ASP A 79 9.14 -10.88 12.65
N GLU A 80 9.69 -9.88 11.96
CA GLU A 80 10.15 -8.64 12.55
C GLU A 80 9.11 -7.52 12.48
N ILE A 81 9.11 -6.63 13.46
CA ILE A 81 8.36 -5.37 13.42
C ILE A 81 9.36 -4.23 13.52
N VAL A 82 9.44 -3.44 12.46
CA VAL A 82 10.36 -2.30 12.35
C VAL A 82 9.59 -0.99 12.31
N THR A 83 10.22 0.09 12.78
CA THR A 83 9.67 1.45 12.65
C THR A 83 10.63 2.31 11.84
N VAL A 84 10.10 2.99 10.83
CA VAL A 84 10.87 3.82 9.90
C VAL A 84 10.29 5.23 9.94
N GLY A 85 11.13 6.20 10.29
CA GLY A 85 10.77 7.62 10.30
C GLY A 85 10.93 8.31 8.95
N ALA A 86 10.46 9.55 8.86
CA ALA A 86 10.55 10.39 7.66
C ALA A 86 11.96 10.45 7.04
N GLY A 87 12.02 10.37 5.71
CA GLY A 87 13.26 10.25 4.93
C GLY A 87 13.80 8.82 4.82
N GLY A 88 13.30 7.89 5.63
CA GLY A 88 13.62 6.47 5.56
C GLY A 88 12.86 5.73 4.45
N ALA A 89 13.40 4.57 4.07
CA ALA A 89 12.80 3.69 3.07
C ALA A 89 13.01 2.23 3.45
N LEU A 90 12.13 1.37 2.96
CA LEU A 90 12.28 -0.08 3.02
C LEU A 90 11.73 -0.72 1.74
N VAL A 91 12.20 -1.92 1.42
CA VAL A 91 11.67 -2.74 0.33
C VAL A 91 11.30 -4.09 0.92
N VAL A 92 10.04 -4.47 0.73
CA VAL A 92 9.54 -5.80 1.07
C VAL A 92 9.60 -6.66 -0.20
N PRO A 93 10.37 -7.76 -0.21
CA PRO A 93 10.41 -8.64 -1.36
C PRO A 93 9.10 -9.41 -1.52
N LYS A 94 8.74 -9.75 -2.76
CA LYS A 94 7.61 -10.64 -3.03
C LYS A 94 7.69 -11.94 -2.20
N PHE A 95 6.52 -12.49 -1.91
CA PHE A 95 6.27 -13.64 -1.02
C PHE A 95 6.56 -13.41 0.46
N MET A 96 7.15 -12.29 0.87
CA MET A 96 7.30 -11.97 2.28
C MET A 96 5.97 -11.47 2.85
N PRO A 97 5.42 -12.11 3.90
CA PRO A 97 4.33 -11.56 4.66
C PRO A 97 4.71 -10.21 5.26
N HIS A 98 3.84 -9.22 5.08
CA HIS A 98 4.04 -7.89 5.63
C HIS A 98 2.70 -7.19 5.89
N ALA A 99 2.75 -6.19 6.75
CA ALA A 99 1.64 -5.35 7.14
C ALA A 99 2.20 -3.99 7.52
N PHE A 100 1.39 -2.93 7.51
CA PHE A 100 1.88 -1.63 7.95
C PHE A 100 0.78 -0.77 8.57
N GLY A 101 1.20 0.19 9.38
CA GLY A 101 0.36 1.22 9.96
C GLY A 101 1.21 2.39 10.45
N ALA A 102 0.57 3.51 10.77
CA ALA A 102 1.28 4.58 11.46
C ALA A 102 1.71 4.09 12.85
N ALA A 103 2.91 4.50 13.29
CA ALA A 103 3.39 4.16 14.63
C ALA A 103 2.40 4.62 15.73
N PRO A 104 2.32 3.96 16.89
CA PRO A 104 1.29 4.23 17.90
C PRO A 104 1.11 5.72 18.26
N ASP A 105 2.23 6.45 18.40
CA ASP A 105 2.26 7.85 18.79
C ASP A 105 2.56 8.81 17.62
N SER A 106 2.40 8.37 16.37
CA SER A 106 2.63 9.20 15.19
C SER A 106 1.57 9.00 14.10
N ALA A 107 1.31 10.04 13.31
CA ALA A 107 0.72 9.88 11.99
C ALA A 107 1.80 9.42 11.00
N ALA A 108 1.44 9.04 9.78
CA ALA A 108 2.41 8.73 8.73
C ALA A 108 1.87 9.11 7.34
N ARG A 109 2.77 9.59 6.48
CA ARG A 109 2.51 9.77 5.05
C ARG A 109 3.62 9.07 4.27
N ILE A 110 3.23 8.15 3.40
CA ILE A 110 4.15 7.24 2.72
C ILE A 110 3.87 7.21 1.23
N LEU A 111 4.93 7.04 0.44
CA LEU A 111 4.84 6.63 -0.95
C LEU A 111 5.03 5.11 -1.01
N ILE A 112 4.12 4.43 -1.71
CA ILE A 112 4.22 3.01 -2.01
C ILE A 112 4.51 2.85 -3.51
N ALA A 113 5.40 1.93 -3.86
CA ALA A 113 5.64 1.51 -5.24
C ALA A 113 5.80 0.00 -5.34
N LEU A 114 4.98 -0.65 -6.18
CA LEU A 114 5.10 -2.07 -6.50
C LEU A 114 5.84 -2.25 -7.82
N MET A 115 6.87 -3.07 -7.83
CA MET A 115 7.77 -3.29 -8.97
C MET A 115 8.05 -4.79 -9.16
N PRO A 116 7.69 -5.40 -10.32
CA PRO A 116 6.90 -4.84 -11.43
C PRO A 116 5.52 -4.32 -11.01
N GLY A 117 4.87 -3.49 -11.82
CA GLY A 117 3.59 -2.89 -11.45
C GLY A 117 2.43 -3.89 -11.47
N VAL A 118 1.59 -3.86 -10.43
CA VAL A 118 0.29 -4.57 -10.38
C VAL A 118 -0.86 -3.57 -10.28
N GLN A 119 -2.08 -3.97 -10.64
CA GLN A 119 -3.25 -3.10 -10.63
C GLN A 119 -3.58 -2.65 -9.20
N ARG A 120 -3.59 -1.33 -8.95
CA ARG A 120 -3.83 -0.76 -7.61
C ARG A 120 -5.10 0.06 -7.51
N PHE A 121 -5.52 0.75 -8.57
CA PHE A 121 -6.63 1.69 -8.45
C PHE A 121 -7.94 0.94 -8.18
N GLY A 122 -8.17 -0.16 -8.90
CA GLY A 122 -9.30 -1.06 -8.64
C GLY A 122 -9.33 -1.59 -7.21
N TYR A 123 -8.17 -2.07 -6.71
CA TYR A 123 -8.03 -2.57 -5.34
C TYR A 123 -8.39 -1.53 -4.28
N PHE A 124 -7.84 -0.31 -4.37
CA PHE A 124 -8.10 0.70 -3.36
C PHE A 124 -9.55 1.22 -3.42
N ARG A 125 -10.16 1.29 -4.61
CA ARG A 125 -11.61 1.58 -4.73
C ARG A 125 -12.45 0.45 -4.12
N LEU A 126 -12.04 -0.80 -4.25
CA LEU A 126 -12.70 -1.93 -3.59
C LEU A 126 -12.58 -1.83 -2.07
N LEU A 127 -11.41 -1.48 -1.53
CA LEU A 127 -11.23 -1.21 -0.10
C LEU A 127 -12.15 -0.09 0.41
N GLU A 128 -12.27 1.01 -0.33
CA GLU A 128 -13.17 2.11 0.05
C GLU A 128 -14.64 1.65 0.07
N ARG A 129 -15.07 0.88 -0.93
CA ARG A 129 -16.42 0.30 -0.96
C ARG A 129 -16.66 -0.64 0.22
N VAL A 130 -15.68 -1.46 0.60
CA VAL A 130 -15.78 -2.30 1.81
C VAL A 130 -15.92 -1.45 3.07
N ALA A 131 -15.11 -0.39 3.21
CA ALA A 131 -15.20 0.53 4.34
C ALA A 131 -16.56 1.24 4.44
N ARG A 132 -17.25 1.41 3.31
CA ARG A 132 -18.60 2.01 3.22
C ARG A 132 -19.74 0.99 3.33
N GLY A 133 -19.43 -0.31 3.45
CA GLY A 133 -20.44 -1.37 3.46
C GLY A 133 -21.08 -1.64 2.08
N GLU A 134 -20.49 -1.13 1.00
CA GLU A 134 -20.95 -1.29 -0.38
C GLU A 134 -20.31 -2.52 -1.07
N ALA A 135 -19.36 -3.17 -0.40
CA ALA A 135 -18.71 -4.43 -0.75
C ALA A 135 -18.38 -5.23 0.52
N THR A 136 -17.97 -6.48 0.37
CA THR A 136 -17.71 -7.41 1.48
C THR A 136 -16.23 -7.81 1.56
N LEU A 137 -15.82 -8.35 2.72
CA LEU A 137 -14.50 -8.99 2.85
C LEU A 137 -14.35 -10.21 1.92
N ALA A 138 -15.46 -10.87 1.56
CA ALA A 138 -15.44 -11.95 0.58
C ALA A 138 -15.10 -11.44 -0.83
N ASP A 139 -15.58 -10.25 -1.21
CA ASP A 139 -15.21 -9.61 -2.48
C ASP A 139 -13.71 -9.30 -2.53
N LEU A 140 -13.13 -8.80 -1.41
CA LEU A 140 -11.68 -8.61 -1.29
C LEU A 140 -10.93 -9.93 -1.43
N GLY A 141 -11.37 -10.98 -0.74
CA GLY A 141 -10.80 -12.32 -0.83
C GLY A 141 -10.86 -12.92 -2.24
N ALA A 142 -11.93 -12.65 -2.99
CA ALA A 142 -12.08 -13.08 -4.39
C ALA A 142 -11.17 -12.30 -5.36
N SER A 143 -10.76 -11.08 -4.98
CA SER A 143 -9.93 -10.19 -5.82
C SER A 143 -8.41 -10.36 -5.64
N GLN A 144 -7.96 -11.24 -4.74
CA GLN A 144 -6.55 -11.36 -4.36
C GLN A 144 -5.64 -11.66 -5.56
N GLU A 145 -6.03 -12.60 -6.42
CA GLU A 145 -5.29 -12.95 -7.65
C GLU A 145 -5.24 -11.78 -8.64
N GLU A 146 -6.34 -11.04 -8.80
CA GLU A 146 -6.41 -9.89 -9.71
C GLU A 146 -5.44 -8.79 -9.27
N TYR A 147 -5.46 -8.44 -7.99
CA TYR A 147 -4.71 -7.30 -7.42
C TYR A 147 -3.38 -7.67 -6.75
N ASP A 148 -2.97 -8.93 -6.83
CA ASP A 148 -1.75 -9.49 -6.23
C ASP A 148 -1.67 -9.34 -4.72
N ASN A 149 -2.80 -9.35 -4.00
CA ASN A 149 -2.83 -9.00 -2.59
C ASN A 149 -3.35 -10.17 -1.76
N HIS A 150 -2.47 -11.07 -1.33
CA HIS A 150 -2.85 -12.31 -0.69
C HIS A 150 -2.80 -12.18 0.84
N PHE A 151 -3.95 -12.18 1.50
CA PHE A 151 -4.05 -12.01 2.95
C PHE A 151 -3.56 -13.24 3.70
N VAL A 152 -2.90 -12.99 4.83
CA VAL A 152 -2.44 -14.01 5.77
C VAL A 152 -2.81 -13.62 7.18
N ASP A 153 -2.82 -14.58 8.10
CA ASP A 153 -2.88 -14.26 9.52
C ASP A 153 -1.48 -13.91 10.03
N ALA A 154 -1.39 -12.91 10.91
CA ALA A 154 -0.16 -12.53 11.59
C ALA A 154 -0.48 -12.14 13.05
N PRO A 155 -0.63 -13.12 13.94
CA PRO A 155 -1.05 -12.86 15.33
C PRO A 155 -0.11 -11.92 16.07
N ARG A 156 1.20 -11.98 15.79
CA ARG A 156 2.20 -11.08 16.39
C ARG A 156 1.96 -9.62 16.02
N TRP A 157 1.63 -9.34 14.76
CA TRP A 157 1.27 -8.00 14.31
C TRP A 157 0.04 -7.49 15.04
N TRP A 158 -1.03 -8.30 15.08
CA TRP A 158 -2.26 -7.88 15.74
C TRP A 158 -2.10 -7.70 17.26
N ALA A 159 -1.29 -8.53 17.91
CA ALA A 159 -0.93 -8.36 19.31
C ALA A 159 -0.19 -7.03 19.54
N GLU A 160 0.82 -6.72 18.74
CA GLU A 160 1.59 -5.47 18.81
C GLU A 160 0.69 -4.24 18.60
N ARG A 161 -0.14 -4.28 17.56
CA ARG A 161 -1.07 -3.19 17.22
C ARG A 161 -2.14 -2.98 18.27
N THR A 162 -2.65 -4.06 18.88
CA THR A 162 -3.68 -3.97 19.93
C THR A 162 -3.11 -3.47 21.24
N ALA A 163 -1.92 -3.95 21.64
CA ALA A 163 -1.28 -3.57 22.90
C ALA A 163 -0.93 -2.07 22.95
N ASN A 164 -0.69 -1.45 21.81
CA ASN A 164 -0.26 -0.05 21.70
C ASN A 164 -1.33 0.89 21.11
N ARG A 165 -2.56 0.42 20.91
CA ARG A 165 -3.67 1.28 20.46
C ARG A 165 -4.06 2.21 21.62
N ARG A 166 -3.90 3.53 21.42
CA ARG A 166 -4.27 4.57 22.38
C ARG A 166 -5.44 5.40 21.88
#